data_AF-A0A1I6T6G8-F1
#
_entry.id   AF-A0A1I6T6G8-F1
#
_cell.length_a   1.000
_cell.length_b   1.000
_cell.length_c   1.000
_cell.angle_alpha   90.00
_cell.angle_beta   90.00
_cell.angle_gamma   90.00
#
_symmetry.space_group_name_H-M   'P 1'
#
loop_
_entity.id
_entity.type
_entity.pdbx_description
1 polymer ?
#
loop_
_entity_poly.entity_id
_entity_poly.type
_entity_poly.pdbx_seq_one_letter_code
_entity_poly.pdbx_strand_id
1 'polypeptide(L)' 'MMQTEVNGSSGIVIRNHTGIQAVMSFEFEGDKIKSIYNIVNPDKLRGFHMDTHPAD' A
#
# COMPACT_ATOMS: atom_id res chain seq x y z
N MET A 1 4.62 5.79 10.30
CA MET A 1 3.76 5.05 9.35
C MET A 1 3.40 6.05 8.26
N MET A 2 3.81 5.85 7.01
CA MET A 2 3.43 6.76 5.92
C MET A 2 2.16 6.19 5.29
N GLN A 3 1.07 6.97 5.33
CA GLN A 3 -0.11 6.69 4.52
C GLN A 3 0.27 6.95 3.06
N THR A 4 0.01 5.99 2.19
CA THR A 4 0.32 6.10 0.76
C THR A 4 -0.81 5.47 -0.03
N GLU A 5 -0.95 5.92 -1.28
CA GLU A 5 -1.93 5.37 -2.19
C GLU A 5 -1.41 4.06 -2.77
N VAL A 6 -2.18 2.99 -2.57
CA VAL A 6 -1.92 1.65 -3.09
C VAL A 6 -3.10 1.29 -3.97
N ASN A 7 -2.86 1.15 -5.27
CA ASN A 7 -3.89 0.79 -6.25
C ASN A 7 -5.14 1.71 -6.18
N GLY A 8 -4.95 3.02 -5.98
CA GLY A 8 -6.07 3.98 -5.91
C GLY A 8 -6.80 4.03 -4.57
N SER A 9 -6.23 3.45 -3.50
CA SER A 9 -6.85 3.42 -2.16
C SER A 9 -5.80 3.54 -1.06
N SER A 10 -6.22 3.92 0.14
CA SER A 10 -5.29 4.00 1.28
C SER A 10 -4.70 2.62 1.57
N GLY A 11 -3.39 2.59 1.84
CA GLY A 11 -2.70 1.36 2.17
C GLY A 11 -1.49 1.56 3.08
N ILE A 12 -0.93 0.43 3.52
CA ILE A 12 0.32 0.38 4.27
C ILE A 12 1.35 -0.35 3.43
N VAL A 13 2.49 0.29 3.21
CA VAL A 13 3.65 -0.33 2.57
C VAL A 13 4.66 -0.73 3.65
N ILE A 14 5.02 -2.01 3.67
CA ILE A 14 6.04 -2.57 4.56
C ILE A 14 7.31 -2.73 3.75
N ARG A 15 8.37 -2.02 4.14
CA ARG A 15 9.68 -2.06 3.47
C ARG A 15 10.80 -2.27 4.47
N ASN A 16 11.89 -2.86 4.00
CA ASN A 16 13.16 -2.96 4.72
C ASN A 16 14.29 -2.39 3.83
N HIS A 17 15.55 -2.64 4.20
CA HIS A 17 16.72 -2.18 3.46
C HIS A 17 16.88 -2.83 2.07
N THR A 18 16.19 -3.94 1.79
CA THR A 18 16.24 -4.63 0.48
C THR A 18 15.07 -4.26 -0.44
N GLY A 19 14.11 -3.48 0.05
CA GLY A 19 12.96 -3.00 -0.73
C GLY A 19 11.61 -3.28 -0.06
N ILE A 20 10.55 -3.23 -0.87
CA ILE A 20 9.17 -3.46 -0.42
C ILE A 20 8.94 -4.96 -0.25
N GLN A 21 8.50 -5.33 0.95
CA GLN A 21 8.29 -6.72 1.37
C GLN A 21 6.83 -7.13 1.26
N ALA A 22 5.94 -6.21 1.61
CA ALA A 22 4.51 -6.44 1.55
C ALA A 22 3.76 -5.11 1.39
N VAL A 23 2.57 -5.21 0.82
CA VAL A 23 1.65 -4.10 0.72
C VAL A 23 0.29 -4.55 1.23
N MET A 24 -0.26 -3.80 2.18
CA MET A 24 -1.62 -3.95 2.66
C MET A 24 -2.48 -2.87 2.02
N SER A 25 -3.54 -3.27 1.31
CA SER A 25 -4.52 -2.36 0.71
C SER A 25 -5.86 -2.52 1.40
N PHE A 26 -6.57 -1.42 1.58
CA PHE A 26 -7.87 -1.37 2.22
C PHE A 26 -8.93 -0.98 1.20
N GLU A 27 -9.97 -1.80 1.08
CA GLU A 27 -11.20 -1.45 0.36
C GLU A 27 -12.20 -0.91 1.38
N PHE A 28 -12.72 0.29 1.13
CA PHE A 28 -13.70 0.93 2.00
C PHE A 28 -15.11 0.87 1.40
N GLU A 29 -16.10 0.75 2.26
CA GLU A 29 -17.51 1.00 1.98
C GLU A 29 -18.00 2.08 2.96
N GLY A 30 -18.04 3.33 2.48
CA GLY A 30 -18.23 4.48 3.35
C GLY A 30 -17.08 4.65 4.34
N ASP A 31 -17.39 4.68 5.63
CA ASP A 31 -16.43 4.82 6.74
C ASP A 31 -15.91 3.47 7.27
N LYS A 32 -16.34 2.35 6.67
CA LYS A 32 -15.97 1.00 7.11
C LYS A 32 -15.00 0.35 6.14
N ILE A 33 -14.06 -0.41 6.68
CA ILE A 33 -13.23 -1.32 5.89
C ILE A 33 -14.10 -2.51 5.50
N LYS A 34 -14.28 -2.70 4.20
CA LYS A 34 -14.98 -3.84 3.61
C LYS A 34 -14.04 -5.04 3.43
N SER A 35 -12.83 -4.79 2.94
CA SER A 35 -11.83 -5.83 2.66
C SER A 35 -10.42 -5.37 2.98
N ILE A 36 -9.56 -6.31 3.37
CA ILE A 36 -8.12 -6.09 3.55
C ILE A 36 -7.38 -7.08 2.66
N TYR A 37 -6.53 -6.56 1.78
CA TYR A 37 -5.71 -7.38 0.89
C TYR A 37 -4.26 -7.29 1.33
N ASN A 38 -3.61 -8.45 1.51
CA ASN A 38 -2.18 -8.53 1.78
C ASN A 38 -1.46 -9.07 0.54
N ILE A 39 -0.65 -8.22 -0.08
CA ILE A 39 0.14 -8.57 -1.27
C ILE A 39 1.57 -8.87 -0.82
N VAL A 40 1.94 -10.15 -0.88
CA VAL A 40 3.30 -10.65 -0.62
C VAL A 40 3.82 -11.31 -1.89
N ASN A 41 4.05 -10.49 -2.93
CA ASN A 41 4.55 -10.95 -4.22
C ASN A 41 5.80 -10.14 -4.61
N PRO A 42 7.01 -10.68 -4.39
CA PRO A 42 8.26 -9.94 -4.60
C PRO A 42 8.41 -9.38 -6.01
N ASP A 43 7.98 -10.12 -7.04
CA ASP A 43 8.12 -9.69 -8.43
C ASP A 43 7.21 -8.50 -8.75
N LYS A 44 5.97 -8.52 -8.28
CA LYS A 44 5.04 -7.39 -8.41
C LYS A 44 5.49 -6.17 -7.60
N LEU A 45 6.11 -6.41 -6.45
CA LEU A 45 6.52 -5.35 -5.53
C LEU A 45 7.82 -4.66 -5.93
N ARG A 46 8.68 -5.30 -6.74
CA ARG A 46 9.90 -4.67 -7.30
C ARG A 46 9.62 -3.44 -8.16
N GLY A 47 8.47 -3.41 -8.84
CA GLY A 47 8.04 -2.30 -9.69
C GLY A 47 7.09 -1.32 -9.01
N PHE A 48 6.87 -1.42 -7.70
CA PHE A 48 5.92 -0.56 -6.99
C PHE A 48 6.47 0.86 -6.87
N HIS A 49 5.85 1.81 -7.57
CA HIS A 49 6.14 3.23 -7.42
C HIS A 49 5.26 3.81 -6.30
N MET A 50 5.91 4.41 -5.29
CA MET A 50 5.20 5.18 -4.27
C MET A 50 4.96 6.59 -4.82
N ASP A 51 3.74 6.88 -5.24
CA ASP A 51 3.34 8.27 -5.47
C ASP A 51 3.16 8.94 -4.12
N THR A 52 4.19 9.64 -3.66
CA THR A 52 4.10 10.53 -2.52
C THR A 52 3.41 11.80 -2.97
N HIS A 53 2.08 11.87 -2.81
CA HIS A 53 1.43 13.17 -2.77
C HIS A 53 1.92 13.91 -1.51
N PRO A 54 2.48 15.12 -1.63
CA PRO A 54 2.73 15.95 -0.46
C PRO A 54 1.39 16.14 0.25
N ALA A 55 1.39 16.01 1.57
CA ALA A 55 0.27 16.49 2.36
C ALA A 55 0.29 18.02 2.28
N ASP A 56 -0.71 18.62 1.63
CA ASP A 56 -0.99 20.05 1.69
C ASP A 56 -1.37 20.50 3.12
#